data_AF-A0A523M9A2-F1
#
_entry.id   AF-A0A523M9A2-F1
#
_cell.length_a   1.000
_cell.length_b   1.000
_cell.length_c   1.000
_cell.angle_alpha   90.00
_cell.angle_beta   90.00
_cell.angle_gamma   90.00
#
_symmetry.space_group_name_H-M   'P 1'
#
loop_
_entity.id
_entity.type
_entity.pdbx_description
1 polymer ?
#
loop_
_entity_poly.entity_id
_entity_poly.type
_entity_poly.pdbx_seq_one_letter_code
_entity_poly.pdbx_strand_id
1 'polypeptide(L)'
;EIWSVVWLRSQGLPVQAKPEAAPADYSNTRALGEVLYTEHVYAFELASFVLLLAIIATIVLTMRRRPGLKVQDISSQVGVRSTDRVRIVKMKAEKD
;
A
#
# COMPACT_ATOMS: atom_id res chain seq x y z
N GLU A 1 -52.07 3.31 -15.63
CA GLU A 1 -50.72 3.05 -15.10
C GLU A 1 -50.67 2.64 -13.61
N ILE A 2 -51.28 3.35 -12.65
CA ILE A 2 -51.22 2.95 -11.22
C ILE A 2 -52.23 1.84 -10.86
N TRP A 3 -53.39 1.82 -11.52
CA TRP A 3 -54.45 0.83 -11.30
C TRP A 3 -54.00 -0.62 -11.58
N SER A 4 -53.14 -0.84 -12.58
CA SER A 4 -52.62 -2.17 -12.92
C SER A 4 -51.68 -2.70 -11.84
N VAL A 5 -50.86 -1.85 -11.22
CA VAL A 5 -49.91 -2.24 -10.17
C VAL A 5 -50.64 -2.64 -8.88
N VAL A 6 -51.72 -1.93 -8.52
CA VAL A 6 -52.54 -2.24 -7.35
C VAL A 6 -53.32 -3.56 -7.55
N TRP A 7 -53.87 -3.76 -8.75
CA TRP A 7 -54.57 -5.00 -9.10
C TRP A 7 -53.62 -6.21 -9.11
N LEU A 8 -52.43 -6.08 -9.68
CA LEU A 8 -51.40 -7.13 -9.72
C LEU A 8 -50.92 -7.56 -8.32
N ARG A 9 -50.78 -6.61 -7.39
CA ARG A 9 -50.45 -6.90 -5.98
C ARG A 9 -51.61 -7.58 -5.25
N SER A 10 -52.85 -7.22 -5.54
CA SER A 10 -54.05 -7.85 -4.94
C SER A 10 -54.28 -9.28 -5.43
N GLN A 11 -53.76 -9.65 -6.59
CA GLN A 11 -53.84 -11.01 -7.16
C GLN A 11 -52.92 -12.01 -6.45
N GLY A 12 -52.20 -11.60 -5.39
CA GLY A 12 -51.36 -12.51 -4.59
C GLY A 12 -50.20 -13.13 -5.37
N LEU A 13 -49.86 -12.57 -6.54
CA LEU A 13 -48.72 -13.01 -7.31
C LEU A 13 -47.46 -12.90 -6.44
N PRO A 14 -46.64 -13.97 -6.36
CA PRO A 14 -45.51 -13.99 -5.45
C PRO A 14 -44.54 -12.87 -5.85
N VAL A 15 -44.61 -11.76 -5.10
CA VAL A 15 -43.55 -10.76 -5.05
C VAL A 15 -42.32 -11.55 -4.69
N GLN A 16 -41.38 -11.64 -5.64
CA GLN A 16 -40.25 -12.57 -5.70
C GLN A 16 -40.03 -13.36 -4.42
N ALA A 17 -40.18 -14.69 -4.52
CA ALA A 17 -39.88 -15.62 -3.45
C ALA A 17 -38.62 -15.15 -2.72
N LYS A 18 -38.81 -14.73 -1.47
CA LYS A 18 -37.70 -14.34 -0.59
C LYS A 18 -36.71 -15.50 -0.64
N PRO A 19 -35.42 -15.26 -0.99
CA PRO A 19 -34.45 -16.34 -1.08
C PRO A 19 -34.50 -17.11 0.24
N GLU A 20 -34.56 -18.43 0.12
CA GLU A 20 -34.64 -19.31 1.27
C GLU A 20 -33.49 -18.97 2.22
N ALA A 21 -33.81 -18.79 3.49
CA ALA A 21 -32.80 -18.47 4.47
C ALA A 21 -31.78 -19.62 4.50
N ALA A 22 -30.49 -19.26 4.44
CA ALA A 22 -29.44 -20.27 4.51
C ALA A 22 -29.61 -21.09 5.80
N PRO A 23 -29.29 -22.41 5.76
CA PRO A 23 -29.44 -23.29 6.91
C PRO A 23 -28.63 -22.78 8.11
N ALA A 24 -29.04 -23.16 9.33
CA ALA A 24 -28.39 -22.68 10.56
C ALA A 24 -26.88 -22.99 10.62
N ASP A 25 -26.45 -24.06 9.95
CA ASP A 25 -25.05 -24.48 9.86
C ASP A 25 -24.25 -23.79 8.74
N TYR A 26 -24.89 -22.87 7.99
CA TYR A 26 -24.25 -22.18 6.88
C TYR A 26 -23.27 -21.10 7.36
N SER A 27 -22.03 -21.17 6.87
CA SER A 27 -21.00 -20.19 7.17
C SER A 27 -20.71 -19.31 5.96
N ASN A 28 -21.12 -18.04 6.02
CA ASN A 28 -20.79 -17.04 5.01
C ASN A 28 -19.28 -16.87 4.81
N THR A 29 -18.50 -16.94 5.90
CA THR A 29 -17.03 -16.82 5.83
C THR A 29 -16.41 -17.98 5.05
N ARG A 30 -16.91 -19.21 5.26
CA ARG A 30 -16.47 -20.37 4.49
C ARG A 30 -16.84 -20.22 3.01
N ALA A 31 -18.09 -19.87 2.72
CA ALA A 31 -18.57 -19.72 1.34
C ALA A 31 -17.81 -18.62 0.58
N LEU A 32 -17.54 -17.49 1.21
CA LEU A 32 -16.71 -16.43 0.63
C LEU A 32 -15.28 -16.90 0.42
N GLY A 33 -14.70 -17.60 1.40
CA GLY A 33 -13.36 -18.18 1.26
C GLY A 33 -13.27 -19.15 0.09
N GLU A 34 -14.27 -20.01 -0.09
CA GLU A 34 -14.32 -20.96 -1.21
C GLU A 34 -14.26 -20.23 -2.55
N VAL A 35 -15.11 -19.23 -2.78
CA VAL A 35 -15.12 -18.47 -4.04
C VAL A 35 -13.83 -17.66 -4.24
N LEU A 36 -13.32 -17.00 -3.18
CA LEU A 36 -12.11 -16.17 -3.26
C LEU A 36 -10.85 -16.99 -3.56
N TYR A 37 -10.70 -18.17 -2.95
CA TYR A 37 -9.51 -19.00 -3.05
C TYR A 37 -9.58 -20.10 -4.10
N THR A 38 -10.70 -20.26 -4.81
CA THR A 38 -10.82 -21.25 -5.90
C THR A 38 -11.11 -20.58 -7.24
N GLU A 39 -12.17 -19.80 -7.34
CA GLU A 39 -12.60 -19.18 -8.60
C GLU A 39 -11.88 -17.85 -8.86
N HIS A 40 -11.64 -17.05 -7.81
CA HIS A 40 -11.17 -15.66 -7.94
C HIS A 40 -9.73 -15.45 -7.42
N VAL A 41 -8.92 -16.52 -7.43
CA VAL A 41 -7.53 -16.52 -6.91
C VAL A 41 -6.71 -15.38 -7.52
N TYR A 42 -6.80 -15.20 -8.84
CA TYR A 42 -6.02 -14.17 -9.53
C TYR A 42 -6.36 -12.75 -9.06
N ALA A 43 -7.65 -12.43 -8.88
CA ALA A 43 -8.07 -11.13 -8.38
C ALA A 43 -7.62 -10.93 -6.91
N PHE A 44 -7.67 -11.98 -6.10
CA PHE A 44 -7.20 -11.97 -4.72
C PHE A 44 -5.69 -11.74 -4.60
N GLU A 45 -4.89 -12.38 -5.46
CA GLU A 45 -3.44 -12.15 -5.54
C GLU A 45 -3.11 -10.72 -5.97
N LEU A 46 -3.80 -10.19 -6.98
CA LEU A 46 -3.62 -8.80 -7.40
C LEU A 46 -3.94 -7.82 -6.27
N ALA A 47 -5.02 -8.03 -5.52
CA ALA A 47 -5.34 -7.21 -4.35
C ALA A 47 -4.23 -7.25 -3.30
N SER A 48 -3.60 -8.41 -3.10
CA SER A 48 -2.46 -8.57 -2.18
C SER A 48 -1.23 -7.77 -2.63
N PHE A 49 -0.92 -7.78 -3.93
CA PHE A 49 0.15 -6.96 -4.50
C PHE A 49 -0.15 -5.46 -4.41
N VAL A 50 -1.40 -5.06 -4.63
CA VAL A 50 -1.83 -3.66 -4.47
C VAL A 50 -1.64 -3.21 -3.02
N LEU A 51 -2.00 -4.06 -2.04
CA LEU A 51 -1.79 -3.75 -0.63
C LEU A 51 -0.30 -3.61 -0.29
N LEU A 52 0.55 -4.50 -0.81
CA LEU A 52 2.00 -4.41 -0.66
C LEU A 52 2.54 -3.09 -1.23
N LEU A 53 2.14 -2.76 -2.45
CA LEU A 53 2.55 -1.52 -3.12
C LEU A 53 2.08 -0.29 -2.34
N ALA A 54 0.86 -0.32 -1.79
CA ALA A 54 0.32 0.76 -0.98
C ALA A 54 1.20 1.03 0.25
N ILE A 55 1.63 -0.02 0.97
CA ILE A 55 2.53 0.13 2.14
C ILE A 55 3.86 0.77 1.72
N ILE A 56 4.47 0.30 0.63
CA ILE A 56 5.73 0.85 0.10
C ILE A 56 5.55 2.32 -0.28
N ALA A 57 4.48 2.64 -1.02
CA ALA A 57 4.18 3.99 -1.47
C ALA A 57 3.97 4.94 -0.27
N THR A 58 3.21 4.53 0.74
CA THR A 58 2.98 5.31 1.95
C THR A 58 4.28 5.62 2.69
N ILE A 59 5.17 4.64 2.87
CA ILE A 59 6.47 4.85 3.51
C ILE A 59 7.29 5.85 2.69
N VAL A 60 7.42 5.63 1.38
CA VAL A 60 8.23 6.51 0.51
C VAL A 60 7.70 7.94 0.49
N LEU A 61 6.37 8.13 0.47
CA LEU A 61 5.75 9.47 0.47
C LEU A 61 5.93 10.21 1.79
N THR A 62 5.97 9.49 2.92
CA THR A 62 6.11 10.08 4.26
C THR A 62 7.57 10.20 4.71
N MET A 63 8.51 9.55 4.02
CA MET A 63 9.94 9.69 4.27
C MET A 63 10.43 11.11 3.94
N ARG A 64 10.51 11.96 4.98
CA ARG A 64 11.04 13.32 4.86
C ARG A 64 12.56 13.33 5.04
N ARG A 65 13.28 13.89 4.07
CA ARG A 65 14.69 14.25 4.25
C ARG A 65 14.80 15.54 5.05
N ARG A 66 15.62 15.54 6.11
CA ARG A 66 15.84 16.74 6.94
C ARG A 66 16.79 17.71 6.21
N PRO A 67 16.38 18.97 5.98
CA PRO A 67 17.29 19.98 5.44
C PRO A 67 18.45 20.22 6.41
N GLY A 68 19.66 20.35 5.90
CA GLY A 68 20.88 20.53 6.69
C GLY A 68 21.53 19.24 7.20
N LEU A 69 20.99 18.06 6.84
CA LEU A 69 21.66 16.79 7.13
C LEU A 69 22.93 16.66 6.27
N LYS A 70 24.10 16.55 6.92
CA LYS A 70 25.35 16.22 6.24
C LYS A 70 25.38 14.72 5.97
N VAL A 71 25.18 14.34 4.72
CA VAL A 71 25.32 12.95 4.27
C VAL A 71 26.77 12.69 3.94
N GLN A 72 27.31 11.58 4.43
CA GLN A 72 28.65 11.14 4.09
C GLN A 72 28.62 10.43 2.74
N ASP A 73 29.51 10.84 1.84
CA ASP A 73 29.89 10.02 0.71
C ASP A 73 31.20 9.31 1.05
N ILE A 74 31.11 8.00 1.24
CA ILE A 74 32.21 7.14 1.68
C ILE A 74 33.27 7.05 0.56
N SER A 75 32.82 7.02 -0.70
CA SER A 75 33.72 6.87 -1.84
C SER A 75 34.64 8.09 -1.96
N SER A 76 34.08 9.29 -1.82
CA SER A 76 34.88 10.52 -1.82
C SER A 76 35.72 10.70 -0.55
N GLN A 77 35.34 10.13 0.60
CA GLN A 77 36.16 10.17 1.81
C GLN A 77 37.39 9.27 1.74
N VAL A 78 37.22 8.04 1.23
CA VAL A 78 38.31 7.05 1.14
C VAL A 78 39.29 7.40 0.03
N GLY A 79 38.83 8.02 -1.07
CA GLY A 79 39.67 8.41 -2.21
C GLY A 79 40.60 9.60 -1.98
N VAL A 80 40.59 10.23 -0.80
CA VAL A 80 41.36 11.45 -0.52
C VAL A 80 42.86 11.18 -0.43
N ARG A 81 43.67 12.04 -1.05
CA ARG A 81 45.13 12.02 -0.98
C ARG A 81 45.66 13.08 -0.02
N SER A 82 46.89 12.90 0.46
CA SER A 82 47.55 13.86 1.36
C SER A 82 47.67 15.26 0.76
N THR A 83 47.79 15.36 -0.56
CA THR A 83 47.82 16.64 -1.31
C THR A 83 46.53 17.44 -1.18
N ASP A 84 45.41 16.79 -0.91
CA ASP A 84 44.08 17.42 -0.95
C ASP A 84 43.68 18.01 0.41
N ARG A 85 44.44 17.68 1.48
CA ARG A 85 44.11 18.03 2.88
C ARG A 85 45.13 18.94 3.54
N VAL A 86 46.37 18.99 3.05
CA VAL A 86 47.49 19.64 3.74
C VAL A 86 48.18 20.64 2.82
N ARG A 87 48.36 21.88 3.30
CA ARG A 87 49.18 22.91 2.64
C ARG A 87 50.36 23.27 3.53
N ILE A 88 51.58 23.04 3.03
CA ILE A 88 52.81 23.46 3.71
C ILE A 88 52.99 24.97 3.48
N VAL A 89 52.89 25.75 4.56
CA VAL A 89 53.16 27.20 4.53
C VAL A 89 54.53 27.44 5.15
N LYS A 90 55.46 28.00 4.37
CA LYS A 90 56.76 28.45 4.89
C LYS A 90 56.56 29.78 5.62
N MET A 91 57.01 29.87 6.87
CA MET A 91 57.00 31.11 7.65
C MET A 91 58.42 31.53 8.01
N LYS A 92 58.63 32.84 8.23
CA LYS A 92 59.91 33.35 8.73
C LYS A 92 60.10 32.89 10.18
N ALA A 93 61.33 32.58 10.55
CA ALA A 93 61.67 32.25 11.93
C ALA A 93 61.46 33.50 12.80
N GLU A 94 60.63 33.36 13.83
CA GLU A 94 60.53 34.33 14.92
C GLU A 94 61.90 34.33 15.64
N LYS A 95 62.50 35.51 15.79
CA LYS A 95 63.70 35.70 16.60
C LYS A 95 63.25 36.36 17.90
N ASP A 96 63.44 35.65 19.01
CA ASP A 96 63.33 36.20 20.36
C ASP A 96 64.34 37.33 20.60
#